data_AF-A0A7G7BFS0-F1
#
_entry.id   AF-A0A7G7BFS0-F1
#
_cell.length_a   1.000
_cell.length_b   1.000
_cell.length_c   1.000
_cell.angle_alpha   90.00
_cell.angle_beta   90.00
_cell.angle_gamma   90.00
#
_symmetry.space_group_name_H-M   'P 1'
#
loop_
_entity.id
_entity.type
_entity.pdbx_description
1 polymer ?
#
loop_
_entity_poly.entity_id
_entity_poly.type
_entity_poly.pdbx_seq_one_letter_code
_entity_poly.pdbx_strand_id
1 'polypeptide(L)'
;MQARSAVMDFSGADRHAAAVDGLGRRYELPLAGLFTHWYRALRVAETGTFEKAEAACRAAAAGLDGAGMPGLERGLLPLTLLCLRMRHGEPYGSDPDADWGPHEPWVTPLRLLEDGRHTEAGKLLRKLPDPPRVCCRRLFGT
;
A
#
# COMPACT_ATOMS: atom_id res chain seq x y z
N MET A 1 8.07 1.83 -12.81
CA MET A 1 7.86 1.04 -11.57
C MET A 1 6.50 0.39 -11.59
N GLN A 2 5.45 1.14 -11.25
CA GLN A 2 4.11 0.64 -10.92
C GLN A 2 3.50 -0.27 -12.01
N ALA A 3 3.47 0.17 -13.27
CA ALA A 3 2.90 -0.63 -14.37
C ALA A 3 3.64 -1.97 -14.59
N ARG A 4 4.97 -1.97 -14.46
CA ARG A 4 5.77 -3.19 -14.59
C ARG A 4 5.60 -4.11 -13.37
N SER A 5 5.52 -3.54 -12.17
CA SER A 5 5.19 -4.28 -10.95
C SER A 5 3.82 -4.96 -11.05
N ALA A 6 2.82 -4.31 -11.63
CA ALA A 6 1.47 -4.84 -11.79
C ALA A 6 1.41 -6.11 -12.66
N VAL A 7 2.37 -6.28 -13.58
CA VAL A 7 2.51 -7.47 -14.43
C VAL A 7 3.68 -8.37 -13.98
N MET A 8 4.17 -8.18 -12.75
CA MET A 8 5.28 -8.93 -12.14
C MET A 8 6.62 -8.84 -12.90
N ASP A 9 6.81 -7.85 -13.77
CA ASP A 9 8.12 -7.56 -14.39
C ASP A 9 8.98 -6.74 -13.43
N PHE A 10 9.51 -7.44 -12.43
CA PHE A 10 10.33 -6.87 -11.38
C PHE A 10 11.71 -6.41 -11.84
N SER A 11 12.31 -7.09 -12.83
CA SER A 11 13.58 -6.66 -13.41
C SER A 11 13.45 -5.33 -14.15
N GLY A 12 12.40 -5.19 -14.97
CA GLY A 12 12.13 -3.94 -15.66
C GLY A 12 11.71 -2.83 -14.70
N ALA A 13 10.96 -3.17 -13.65
CA ALA A 13 10.70 -2.25 -12.56
C ALA A 13 12.03 -1.78 -11.94
N ASP A 14 12.94 -2.64 -11.49
CA ASP A 14 14.22 -2.23 -10.89
C ASP A 14 15.02 -1.24 -11.72
N ARG A 15 15.11 -1.46 -13.05
CA ARG A 15 15.78 -0.52 -13.96
C ARG A 15 15.12 0.86 -13.95
N HIS A 16 13.80 0.92 -13.96
CA HIS A 16 13.08 2.19 -13.86
C HIS A 16 13.34 2.86 -12.50
N ALA A 17 13.53 2.12 -11.40
CA ALA A 17 13.74 2.72 -10.08
C ALA A 17 15.11 3.37 -10.03
N ALA A 18 16.13 2.66 -10.52
CA ALA A 18 17.49 3.20 -10.62
C ALA A 18 17.52 4.47 -11.51
N ALA A 19 16.78 4.48 -12.62
CA ALA A 19 16.67 5.66 -13.47
C ALA A 19 15.98 6.85 -12.75
N VAL A 20 14.88 6.59 -12.03
CA VAL A 20 14.18 7.59 -11.22
C VAL A 20 15.08 8.12 -10.11
N ASP A 21 15.82 7.27 -9.40
CA ASP A 21 16.79 7.68 -8.36
C ASP A 21 17.90 8.57 -8.96
N GLY A 22 18.39 8.23 -10.16
CA GLY A 22 19.38 9.03 -10.88
C GLY A 22 18.86 10.41 -11.24
N LEU A 23 17.65 10.49 -11.81
CA LEU A 23 17.00 11.75 -12.16
C LEU A 23 16.65 12.57 -10.92
N GLY A 24 16.11 11.93 -9.88
CA GLY A 24 15.73 12.57 -8.63
C GLY A 24 16.91 13.23 -7.94
N ARG A 25 18.08 12.58 -7.93
CA ARG A 25 19.32 13.21 -7.43
C ARG A 25 19.80 14.35 -8.32
N ARG A 26 19.76 14.18 -9.64
CA ARG A 26 20.25 15.19 -10.59
C ARG A 26 19.43 16.48 -10.57
N TYR A 27 18.13 16.37 -10.37
CA TYR A 27 17.17 17.48 -10.41
C TYR A 27 16.63 17.86 -9.04
N GLU A 28 17.21 17.34 -7.96
CA GLU A 28 16.80 17.62 -6.58
C GLU A 28 15.29 17.46 -6.38
N LEU A 29 14.77 16.28 -6.75
CA LEU A 29 13.36 15.91 -6.61
C LEU A 29 13.20 14.87 -5.47
N PRO A 30 13.16 15.27 -4.19
CA PRO A 30 13.01 14.36 -3.05
C PRO A 30 11.83 13.40 -3.19
N LEU A 31 10.71 13.88 -3.75
CA LEU A 31 9.50 13.09 -3.93
C LEU A 31 9.71 11.89 -4.87
N ALA A 32 10.63 12.00 -5.84
CA ALA A 32 10.98 10.86 -6.69
C ALA A 32 11.58 9.71 -5.87
N GLY A 33 12.38 10.04 -4.86
CA GLY A 33 12.96 9.08 -3.92
C GLY A 33 11.90 8.40 -3.06
N LEU A 34 10.84 9.09 -2.65
CA LEU A 34 9.75 8.50 -1.89
C LEU A 34 9.11 7.32 -2.66
N PHE A 35 8.81 7.52 -3.95
CA PHE A 35 8.23 6.46 -4.79
C PHE A 35 9.14 5.25 -4.96
N THR A 36 10.46 5.46 -5.10
CA THR A 36 11.41 4.35 -5.25
C THR A 36 11.64 3.62 -3.92
N HIS A 37 11.58 4.30 -2.77
CA HIS A 37 11.60 3.66 -1.45
C HIS A 37 10.37 2.76 -1.23
N TRP A 38 9.18 3.26 -1.53
CA TRP A 38 7.95 2.46 -1.45
C TRP A 38 7.95 1.27 -2.41
N TYR A 39 8.50 1.44 -3.61
CA TYR A 39 8.73 0.31 -4.51
C TYR A 39 9.69 -0.73 -3.93
N ARG A 40 10.80 -0.31 -3.29
CA ARG A 40 11.74 -1.24 -2.66
C ARG A 40 11.09 -1.97 -1.48
N ALA A 41 10.24 -1.30 -0.70
CA ALA A 41 9.45 -1.94 0.35
C ALA A 41 8.50 -3.01 -0.24
N LEU A 42 7.80 -2.71 -1.33
CA LEU A 42 7.02 -3.70 -2.08
C LEU A 42 7.90 -4.90 -2.52
N ARG A 43 9.11 -4.65 -3.03
CA ARG A 43 10.02 -5.74 -3.43
C ARG A 43 10.43 -6.64 -2.26
N VAL A 44 10.67 -6.05 -1.09
CA VAL A 44 10.93 -6.84 0.12
C VAL A 44 9.70 -7.63 0.53
N ALA A 45 8.50 -7.05 0.43
CA ALA A 45 7.25 -7.75 0.70
C ALA A 45 7.00 -8.95 -0.23
N GLU A 46 7.44 -8.87 -1.49
CA GLU A 46 7.25 -9.96 -2.45
C GLU A 46 8.13 -11.19 -2.20
N THR A 47 9.33 -11.00 -1.66
CA THR A 47 10.33 -12.08 -1.57
C THR A 47 10.84 -12.35 -0.15
N GLY A 48 10.48 -11.49 0.81
CA GLY A 48 11.00 -11.48 2.16
C GLY A 48 10.08 -12.13 3.20
N THR A 49 10.51 -12.07 4.45
CA THR A 49 9.66 -12.42 5.60
C THR A 49 8.77 -11.23 5.99
N PHE A 50 7.73 -11.50 6.78
CA PHE A 50 6.83 -10.47 7.29
C PHE A 50 7.61 -9.34 8.00
N GLU A 51 8.57 -9.68 8.86
CA GLU A 51 9.33 -8.71 9.66
C GLU A 51 10.19 -7.79 8.78
N LYS A 52 10.81 -8.35 7.73
CA LYS A 52 11.60 -7.57 6.77
C LYS A 52 10.70 -6.64 5.97
N ALA A 53 9.54 -7.12 5.54
CA ALA A 53 8.56 -6.33 4.80
C ALA A 53 7.99 -5.19 5.66
N GLU A 54 7.59 -5.49 6.89
CA GLU A 54 7.12 -4.50 7.86
C GLU A 54 8.17 -3.42 8.13
N ALA A 55 9.41 -3.82 8.41
CA ALA A 55 10.50 -2.87 8.64
C ALA A 55 10.74 -1.97 7.42
N ALA A 56 10.70 -2.53 6.21
CA ALA A 56 10.85 -1.76 4.98
C ALA A 56 9.70 -0.78 4.75
N CYS A 57 8.45 -1.18 5.03
CA CYS A 57 7.28 -0.29 4.94
C CYS A 57 7.35 0.85 5.95
N ARG A 58 7.74 0.57 7.21
CA ARG A 58 7.93 1.60 8.25
C ARG A 58 9.05 2.57 7.88
N ALA A 59 10.17 2.08 7.33
CA ALA A 59 11.26 2.93 6.86
C ALA A 59 10.83 3.82 5.68
N ALA A 60 10.06 3.30 4.72
CA ALA A 60 9.52 4.08 3.62
C ALA A 60 8.50 5.15 4.09
N ALA A 61 7.73 4.85 5.14
CA ALA A 61 6.76 5.77 5.71
C ALA A 61 7.39 7.00 6.40
N ALA A 62 8.63 6.89 6.91
CA ALA A 62 9.33 8.04 7.49
C ALA A 62 9.55 9.19 6.48
N GLY A 63 9.51 8.91 5.18
CA GLY A 63 9.59 9.92 4.12
C GLY A 63 8.23 10.47 3.66
N LEU A 64 7.11 10.01 4.23
CA LEU A 64 5.78 10.52 3.88
C LEU A 64 5.50 11.87 4.53
N ASP A 65 5.99 12.10 5.75
CA ASP A 65 5.72 13.33 6.48
C ASP A 65 6.22 14.55 5.70
N GLY A 66 5.29 15.45 5.35
CA GLY A 66 5.60 16.65 4.57
C GLY A 66 5.78 16.41 3.06
N ALA A 67 5.37 15.25 2.53
CA ALA A 67 5.39 14.96 1.09
C ALA A 67 4.39 15.82 0.28
N GLY A 68 3.46 16.51 0.93
CA GLY A 68 2.38 17.26 0.30
C GLY A 68 1.36 16.33 -0.37
N MET A 69 1.24 15.09 0.10
CA MET A 69 0.38 14.06 -0.48
C MET A 69 -0.61 13.53 0.57
N PRO A 70 -1.66 14.29 0.96
CA PRO A 70 -2.57 13.90 2.04
C PRO A 70 -3.23 12.52 1.85
N GLY A 71 -3.44 12.11 0.60
CA GLY A 71 -4.00 10.80 0.25
C GLY A 71 -3.02 9.62 0.41
N LEU A 72 -1.73 9.88 0.62
CA LEU A 72 -0.71 8.87 0.97
C LEU A 72 -0.20 9.07 2.40
N GLU A 73 -0.05 10.31 2.85
CA GLU A 73 0.43 10.63 4.20
C GLU A 73 -0.45 10.01 5.28
N ARG A 74 -1.77 10.09 5.09
CA ARG A 74 -2.73 9.54 6.03
C ARG A 74 -3.20 8.15 5.61
N GLY A 75 -2.92 7.16 6.44
CA GLY A 75 -3.45 5.80 6.27
C GLY A 75 -2.65 4.85 5.39
N LEU A 76 -1.65 5.30 4.61
CA LEU A 76 -0.90 4.39 3.73
C LEU A 76 -0.07 3.36 4.51
N LEU A 77 0.63 3.77 5.58
CA LEU A 77 1.39 2.83 6.40
C LEU A 77 0.45 1.81 7.08
N PRO A 78 -0.60 2.22 7.81
CA PRO A 78 -1.58 1.28 8.37
C PRO A 78 -2.16 0.33 7.32
N LEU A 79 -2.56 0.84 6.14
CA LEU A 79 -3.10 0.03 5.06
C LEU A 79 -2.08 -0.98 4.53
N THR A 80 -0.82 -0.57 4.37
CA THR A 80 0.22 -1.48 3.88
C THR A 80 0.50 -2.60 4.88
N LEU A 81 0.57 -2.28 6.18
CA LEU A 81 0.76 -3.29 7.22
C LEU A 81 -0.43 -4.26 7.32
N LEU A 82 -1.67 -3.76 7.16
CA LEU A 82 -2.87 -4.60 7.05
C LEU A 82 -2.73 -5.60 5.89
N CYS A 83 -2.40 -5.15 4.69
CA CYS A 83 -2.20 -6.01 3.52
C CYS A 83 -1.10 -7.06 3.73
N LEU A 84 0.00 -6.68 4.38
CA LEU A 84 1.08 -7.60 4.72
C LEU A 84 0.59 -8.69 5.69
N ARG A 85 -0.10 -8.31 6.77
CA ARG A 85 -0.63 -9.27 7.75
C ARG A 85 -1.59 -10.25 7.09
N MET A 86 -2.52 -9.75 6.27
CA MET A 86 -3.43 -10.60 5.50
C MET A 86 -2.70 -11.60 4.59
N ARG A 87 -1.65 -11.17 3.88
CA ARG A 87 -0.84 -12.05 3.01
C ARG A 87 -0.16 -13.16 3.79
N HIS A 88 0.33 -12.86 4.99
CA HIS A 88 1.05 -13.80 5.84
C HIS A 88 0.14 -14.62 6.76
N GLY A 89 -1.18 -14.38 6.76
CA GLY A 89 -2.13 -15.06 7.64
C GLY A 89 -2.03 -14.60 9.10
N GLU A 90 -1.39 -13.46 9.34
CA GLU A 90 -1.27 -12.87 10.67
C GLU A 90 -2.58 -12.17 11.06
N PRO A 91 -2.95 -12.14 12.35
CA PRO A 91 -4.03 -11.29 12.85
C PRO A 91 -3.77 -9.84 12.44
N TYR A 92 -4.70 -9.22 11.76
CA TYR A 92 -4.56 -7.86 11.25
C TYR A 92 -5.11 -6.78 12.20
N GLY A 93 -5.82 -7.18 13.24
CA GLY A 93 -6.29 -6.34 14.34
C GLY A 93 -5.13 -5.98 15.27
N SER A 94 -4.47 -4.86 15.00
CA SER A 94 -3.18 -4.58 15.68
C SER A 94 -2.93 -3.12 16.03
N ASP A 95 -3.86 -2.22 15.72
CA ASP A 95 -3.81 -0.88 16.31
C ASP A 95 -5.22 -0.27 16.34
N PRO A 96 -5.85 -0.18 17.53
CA PRO A 96 -7.15 0.47 17.65
C PRO A 96 -7.10 1.97 17.32
N ASP A 97 -5.91 2.59 17.44
CA ASP A 97 -5.67 4.02 17.30
C ASP A 97 -5.02 4.39 15.95
N ALA A 98 -4.85 3.43 15.04
CA ALA A 98 -4.32 3.70 13.70
C ALA A 98 -5.21 4.71 12.94
N ASP A 99 -4.61 5.81 12.46
CA ASP A 99 -5.26 6.72 11.51
C ASP A 99 -5.29 6.06 10.13
N TRP A 100 -6.40 5.40 9.80
CA TRP A 100 -6.64 4.81 8.47
C TRP A 100 -6.89 5.87 7.39
N GLY A 101 -7.00 7.15 7.77
CA GLY A 101 -7.17 8.24 6.84
C GLY A 101 -8.38 8.04 5.93
N PRO A 102 -8.25 8.29 4.61
CA PRO A 102 -9.32 8.05 3.65
C PRO A 102 -9.74 6.58 3.54
N HIS A 103 -8.91 5.64 4.02
CA HIS A 103 -9.13 4.20 3.84
C HIS A 103 -10.08 3.58 4.87
N GLU A 104 -10.44 4.31 5.92
CA GLU A 104 -11.31 3.85 7.02
C GLU A 104 -12.54 3.06 6.52
N PRO A 105 -13.33 3.54 5.53
CA PRO A 105 -14.54 2.82 5.10
C PRO A 105 -14.28 1.40 4.61
N TRP A 106 -13.13 1.15 3.98
CA TRP A 106 -12.78 -0.18 3.48
C TRP A 106 -12.18 -1.08 4.56
N VAL A 107 -11.64 -0.51 5.63
CA VAL A 107 -10.98 -1.26 6.72
C VAL A 107 -11.97 -1.64 7.82
N THR A 108 -12.95 -0.79 8.14
CA THR A 108 -13.93 -1.07 9.20
C THR A 108 -14.63 -2.44 9.06
N PRO A 109 -15.10 -2.87 7.87
CA PRO A 109 -15.71 -4.20 7.72
C PRO A 109 -14.74 -5.35 7.97
N LEU A 110 -13.46 -5.18 7.64
CA LEU A 110 -12.43 -6.21 7.87
C LEU A 110 -12.18 -6.40 9.36
N ARG A 111 -12.12 -5.32 10.15
CA ARG A 111 -11.97 -5.36 11.61
C ARG A 111 -13.15 -6.07 12.27
N LEU A 112 -14.39 -5.77 11.83
CA LEU A 112 -15.58 -6.47 12.32
C LEU A 112 -15.57 -7.97 12.00
N LEU A 113 -14.92 -8.40 10.90
CA LEU A 113 -14.76 -9.82 10.59
C LEU A 113 -13.81 -10.52 11.56
N GLU A 114 -12.74 -9.86 12.00
CA GLU A 114 -11.85 -10.43 13.04
C GLU A 114 -12.56 -10.57 14.38
N ASP A 115 -13.39 -9.59 14.73
CA ASP A 115 -14.22 -9.62 15.95
C ASP A 115 -15.36 -10.65 15.88
N GLY A 116 -15.48 -11.42 14.79
CA GLY A 116 -16.56 -12.40 14.57
C GLY A 116 -17.93 -11.77 14.28
N ARG A 117 -18.01 -10.45 14.06
CA ARG A 117 -19.24 -9.69 13.81
C ARG A 117 -19.64 -9.72 12.33
N HIS A 118 -19.73 -10.91 11.74
CA HIS A 118 -19.94 -11.14 10.30
C HIS A 118 -21.18 -10.42 9.73
N THR A 119 -22.31 -10.43 10.44
CA THR A 119 -23.55 -9.78 9.98
C THR A 119 -23.40 -8.27 9.84
N GLU A 120 -22.67 -7.64 10.75
CA GLU A 120 -22.46 -6.20 10.76
C GLU A 120 -21.43 -5.78 9.72
N ALA A 121 -20.33 -6.54 9.61
CA ALA A 121 -19.37 -6.41 8.52
C ALA A 121 -20.06 -6.43 7.15
N GLY A 122 -20.94 -7.40 6.92
CA GLY A 122 -21.72 -7.51 5.68
C GLY A 122 -22.69 -6.36 5.44
N LYS A 123 -23.24 -5.73 6.50
CA LYS A 123 -24.08 -4.52 6.36
C LYS A 123 -23.26 -3.31 5.93
N LEU A 124 -22.06 -3.12 6.50
CA LEU A 124 -21.18 -2.01 6.13
C LEU A 124 -20.60 -2.19 4.73
N LEU A 125 -20.14 -3.40 4.39
CA LEU A 125 -19.58 -3.72 3.08
C LEU A 125 -20.55 -3.37 1.94
N ARG A 126 -21.84 -3.68 2.10
CA ARG A 126 -22.89 -3.35 1.11
C ARG A 126 -23.19 -1.87 0.95
N LYS A 127 -22.78 -1.04 1.92
CA LYS A 127 -22.96 0.42 1.88
C LYS A 127 -21.73 1.14 1.35
N LEU A 128 -20.62 0.44 1.12
CA LEU A 128 -19.41 1.07 0.61
C LEU A 128 -19.63 1.59 -0.81
N PRO A 129 -19.04 2.75 -1.13
CA PRO A 129 -19.06 3.23 -2.50
C PRO A 129 -18.38 2.21 -3.40
N ASP A 130 -18.95 1.98 -4.59
CA ASP A 130 -18.25 1.28 -5.66
C ASP A 130 -16.87 1.94 -5.83
N PRO A 131 -15.77 1.18 -5.90
CA PRO A 131 -14.48 1.77 -6.24
C PRO A 131 -14.61 2.50 -7.58
N PRO A 132 -14.02 3.70 -7.73
CA PRO A 132 -14.18 4.49 -8.94
C PRO A 132 -13.82 3.66 -10.17
N ARG A 133 -14.75 3.62 -11.15
CA ARG A 133 -14.75 2.69 -12.30
C ARG A 133 -13.53 2.78 -13.24
N VAL A 134 -12.57 3.67 -12.97
CA VAL A 134 -11.46 4.02 -13.86
C VAL A 134 -10.24 3.09 -13.76
N CYS A 135 -10.16 2.14 -12.82
CA CYS A 135 -8.97 1.26 -12.70
C CYS A 135 -9.06 -0.09 -13.41
N CYS A 136 -10.24 -0.67 -13.69
CA CYS A 136 -10.31 -2.10 -14.06
C CYS A 136 -10.75 -2.44 -15.49
N ARG A 137 -11.14 -1.48 -16.35
CA ARG A 137 -11.72 -1.84 -17.67
C ARG A 137 -10.71 -2.12 -18.80
N ARG A 138 -9.39 -2.10 -18.56
CA ARG A 138 -8.41 -2.24 -19.66
C ARG A 138 -7.28 -3.26 -19.48
N LEU A 139 -7.25 -4.04 -18.40
CA LEU A 139 -6.18 -5.04 -18.18
C LEU A 139 -6.54 -6.46 -18.60
N PHE A 140 -7.80 -6.72 -18.97
CA PHE A 140 -8.23 -7.98 -19.57
C PHE A 140 -9.00 -7.66 -20.85
N GLY A 141 -8.26 -7.21 -21.87
CA GLY A 141 -8.72 -7.27 -23.25
C GLY A 141 -8.51 -8.69 -23.76
N THR A 142 -9.60 -9.30 -24.21
CA THR A 142 -9.66 -10.53 -25.03
C THR A 142 -8.56 -10.62 -26.07
#